data_AF-A0A091I8U9-F1
#
_entry.id   AF-A0A091I8U9-F1
#
_cell.length_a   1.000
_cell.length_b   1.000
_cell.length_c   1.000
_cell.angle_alpha   90.00
_cell.angle_beta   90.00
_cell.angle_gamma   90.00
#
_symmetry.space_group_name_H-M   'P 1'
#
loop_
_entity.id
_entity.type
_entity.pdbx_description
1 polymer ?
#
loop_
_entity_poly.entity_id
_entity_poly.type
_entity_poly.pdbx_seq_one_letter_code
_entity_poly.pdbx_strand_id
1 'polypeptide(L)'
;GAVEILPFLYLGSAYHASRKDMLDALGITALINVSANCPNHFEGHYQYKSIPVEDNHKADISSWFNEAIDFIDSVKNDGGRVFVHCQAGISRSATICLAYLMRTNRVKLDEAFEFVKQRRSIISPNFSFMGQLLQFESQVLAPNCSAEAGSPAMSVLDRGASTTTVFNFPVSIPVHTSSSALSY
;
A
#
# COMPACT_ATOMS: atom_id res chain seq x y z
N GLY A 1 -13.76 8.12 3.78
CA GLY A 1 -13.14 7.91 5.10
C GLY A 1 -11.76 7.29 4.95
N ALA A 2 -11.22 6.71 6.02
CA ALA A 2 -10.19 5.67 5.92
C ALA A 2 -10.67 4.52 5.03
N VAL A 3 -9.78 3.84 4.32
CA VAL A 3 -10.14 2.71 3.46
C VAL A 3 -9.22 1.52 3.70
N GLU A 4 -9.78 0.32 3.64
CA GLU A 4 -9.02 -0.93 3.64
C GLU A 4 -8.45 -1.18 2.24
N ILE A 5 -7.14 -1.34 2.15
CA ILE A 5 -6.44 -1.73 0.91
C ILE A 5 -6.27 -3.25 0.88
N LEU A 6 -5.73 -3.80 1.98
CA LEU A 6 -5.63 -5.23 2.28
C LEU A 6 -6.14 -5.45 3.72
N PRO A 7 -6.43 -6.70 4.14
CA PRO A 7 -6.94 -7.00 5.49
C PRO A 7 -6.10 -6.42 6.66
N PHE A 8 -4.83 -6.11 6.41
CA PHE A 8 -3.88 -5.55 7.38
C PHE A 8 -3.35 -4.16 6.98
N LEU A 9 -3.77 -3.58 5.85
CA LEU A 9 -3.22 -2.33 5.32
C LEU A 9 -4.34 -1.34 5.01
N TYR A 10 -4.33 -0.22 5.71
CA TYR A 10 -5.32 0.85 5.59
C TYR A 10 -4.67 2.15 5.11
N LEU A 11 -5.44 2.95 4.37
CA LEU A 11 -5.01 4.23 3.81
C LEU A 11 -5.95 5.36 4.25
N GLY A 12 -5.37 6.48 4.69
CA GLY A 12 -6.14 7.68 5.02
C GLY A 12 -5.35 8.97 5.10
N SER A 13 -5.94 9.95 5.79
CA SER A 13 -5.47 11.33 5.94
C SER A 13 -5.12 11.59 7.40
N ALA A 14 -4.50 12.74 7.69
CA ALA A 14 -4.17 13.14 9.06
C ALA A 14 -5.43 13.27 9.93
N TYR A 15 -6.54 13.74 9.35
CA TYR A 15 -7.84 13.75 10.03
C TYR A 15 -8.28 12.35 10.46
N HIS A 16 -8.05 11.33 9.64
CA HIS A 16 -8.37 9.96 10.04
C HIS A 16 -7.40 9.45 11.11
N ALA A 17 -6.12 9.78 11.00
CA ALA A 17 -5.09 9.39 11.97
C ALA A 17 -5.27 10.03 13.35
N SER A 18 -6.05 11.11 13.47
CA SER A 18 -6.37 11.77 14.76
C SER A 18 -7.61 11.20 15.46
N ARG A 19 -8.23 10.16 14.91
CA ARG A 19 -9.47 9.55 15.42
C ARG A 19 -9.21 8.21 16.07
N LYS A 20 -8.87 8.23 17.38
CA LYS A 20 -8.53 7.01 18.14
C LYS A 20 -9.66 5.97 18.10
N ASP A 21 -10.90 6.42 18.24
CA ASP A 21 -12.11 5.59 18.18
C ASP A 21 -12.20 4.78 16.88
N MET A 22 -11.90 5.41 15.75
CA MET A 22 -11.86 4.72 14.45
C MET A 22 -10.67 3.77 14.35
N LEU A 23 -9.48 4.19 14.78
CA LEU A 23 -8.27 3.34 14.72
C LEU A 23 -8.44 2.07 15.56
N ASP A 24 -8.98 2.20 16.77
CA ASP A 24 -9.30 1.08 17.66
C ASP A 24 -10.35 0.15 17.01
N ALA A 25 -11.44 0.71 16.46
CA ALA A 25 -12.50 -0.07 15.83
C ALA A 25 -12.04 -0.84 14.58
N LEU A 26 -11.04 -0.32 13.86
CA LEU A 26 -10.39 -0.99 12.73
C LEU A 26 -9.34 -2.02 13.16
N GLY A 27 -9.00 -2.09 14.45
CA GLY A 27 -7.96 -2.96 14.99
C GLY A 27 -6.56 -2.53 14.56
N ILE A 28 -6.32 -1.23 14.35
CA ILE A 28 -4.99 -0.71 13.99
C ILE A 28 -4.04 -0.92 15.16
N THR A 29 -2.86 -1.48 14.87
CA THR A 29 -1.78 -1.67 15.85
C THR A 29 -0.57 -0.78 15.56
N ALA A 30 -0.45 -0.29 14.31
CA ALA A 30 0.65 0.55 13.88
C ALA A 30 0.23 1.62 12.87
N LEU A 31 0.97 2.74 12.85
CA LEU A 31 0.77 3.83 11.90
C LEU A 31 2.06 4.17 11.17
N ILE A 32 1.95 4.44 9.86
CA ILE A 32 3.00 5.11 9.08
C ILE A 32 2.53 6.54 8.78
N ASN A 33 3.24 7.51 9.32
CA ASN A 33 3.04 8.94 9.05
C ASN A 33 4.01 9.40 7.96
N VAL A 34 3.51 9.59 6.74
CA VAL A 34 4.27 10.00 5.57
C VAL A 34 4.20 11.52 5.38
N SER A 35 4.42 12.29 6.45
CA SER A 35 4.38 13.75 6.43
C SER A 35 5.27 14.35 7.51
N ALA A 36 6.03 15.40 7.15
CA ALA A 36 6.79 16.18 8.14
C ALA A 36 5.89 17.09 9.00
N ASN A 37 4.71 17.47 8.48
CA ASN A 37 3.87 18.52 9.07
C ASN A 37 2.63 17.96 9.79
N CYS A 38 2.51 16.63 9.93
CA CYS A 38 1.43 16.00 10.67
C CYS A 38 2.00 15.41 11.97
N PRO A 39 1.39 15.65 13.14
CA PRO A 39 1.85 15.04 14.38
C PRO A 39 1.40 13.57 14.49
N ASN A 40 2.14 12.79 15.26
CA ASN A 40 1.70 11.48 15.74
C ASN A 40 0.81 11.71 16.98
N HIS A 41 -0.48 11.42 16.89
CA HIS A 41 -1.44 11.77 17.94
C HIS A 41 -1.45 10.84 19.16
N PHE A 42 -0.99 9.60 19.00
CA PHE A 42 -1.20 8.51 19.97
C PHE A 42 0.07 7.70 20.22
N GLU A 43 1.22 8.37 20.28
CA GLU A 43 2.49 7.73 20.63
C GLU A 43 2.37 7.00 21.97
N GLY A 44 2.98 5.82 22.06
CA GLY A 44 2.86 4.90 23.20
C GLY A 44 1.62 3.97 23.16
N HIS A 45 0.60 4.28 22.36
CA HIS A 45 -0.57 3.39 22.17
C HIS A 45 -0.47 2.53 20.91
N TYR A 46 0.08 3.09 19.84
CA TYR A 46 0.37 2.37 18.61
C TYR A 46 1.87 2.42 18.31
N GLN A 47 2.35 1.46 17.52
CA GLN A 47 3.68 1.55 16.93
C GLN A 47 3.69 2.60 15.82
N TYR A 48 4.70 3.45 15.77
CA TYR A 48 4.79 4.51 14.76
C TYR A 48 6.03 4.37 13.89
N LYS A 49 5.85 4.65 12.60
CA LYS A 49 6.91 4.94 11.64
C LYS A 49 6.71 6.33 11.05
N SER A 50 7.67 7.22 11.27
CA SER A 50 7.64 8.57 10.69
C SER A 50 8.53 8.64 9.45
N ILE A 51 7.94 9.03 8.32
CA ILE A 51 8.61 9.25 7.04
C ILE A 51 8.40 10.73 6.68
N PRO A 52 9.33 11.62 7.06
CA PRO A 52 9.15 13.07 6.98
C PRO A 52 9.34 13.59 5.55
N VAL A 53 8.42 13.21 4.66
CA VAL A 53 8.44 13.56 3.24
C VAL A 53 7.42 14.66 2.92
N GLU A 54 7.88 15.68 2.21
CA GLU A 54 7.02 16.74 1.67
C GLU A 54 6.35 16.33 0.35
N ASP A 55 5.16 16.84 0.07
CA ASP A 55 4.41 16.51 -1.15
C ASP A 55 4.78 17.43 -2.31
N ASN A 56 6.03 17.36 -2.76
CA ASN A 56 6.51 18.19 -3.85
C ASN A 56 7.47 17.44 -4.77
N HIS A 57 7.77 18.05 -5.92
CA HIS A 57 8.57 17.41 -6.97
C HIS A 57 10.04 17.15 -6.60
N LYS A 58 10.57 17.83 -5.57
CA LYS A 58 11.96 17.68 -5.11
C LYS A 58 12.15 16.57 -4.08
N ALA A 59 11.06 16.07 -3.50
CA ALA A 59 11.13 15.07 -2.46
C ALA A 59 11.44 13.68 -3.06
N ASP A 60 12.39 12.98 -2.46
CA ASP A 60 12.65 11.57 -2.74
C ASP A 60 11.89 10.72 -1.73
N ILE A 61 10.78 10.13 -2.18
CA ILE A 61 9.99 9.19 -1.38
C ILE A 61 10.44 7.74 -1.62
N SER A 62 11.14 7.48 -2.73
CA SER A 62 11.55 6.13 -3.13
C SER A 62 12.58 5.52 -2.20
N SER A 63 13.47 6.33 -1.62
CA SER A 63 14.44 5.89 -0.61
C SER A 63 13.78 5.28 0.63
N TRP A 64 12.51 5.59 0.90
CA TRP A 64 11.73 5.07 2.02
C TRP A 64 10.92 3.82 1.70
N PHE A 65 10.86 3.38 0.44
CA PHE A 65 9.99 2.26 0.05
C PHE A 65 10.35 0.99 0.78
N ASN A 66 11.61 0.55 0.76
CA ASN A 66 11.99 -0.69 1.42
C ASN A 66 11.70 -0.65 2.92
N GLU A 67 12.07 0.45 3.58
CA GLU A 67 11.85 0.63 5.02
C GLU A 67 10.36 0.66 5.40
N ALA A 68 9.51 1.30 4.58
CA ALA A 68 8.07 1.32 4.80
C ALA A 68 7.45 -0.06 4.59
N ILE A 69 7.86 -0.79 3.54
CA ILE A 69 7.31 -2.10 3.21
C ILE A 69 7.75 -3.14 4.24
N ASP A 70 9.00 -3.09 4.69
CA ASP A 70 9.51 -3.98 5.76
C ASP A 70 8.76 -3.74 7.09
N PHE A 71 8.45 -2.47 7.41
CA PHE A 71 7.60 -2.16 8.57
C PHE A 71 6.19 -2.74 8.43
N ILE A 72 5.58 -2.63 7.25
CA ILE A 72 4.25 -3.20 6.99
C ILE A 72 4.29 -4.73 7.13
N ASP A 73 5.30 -5.38 6.54
CA ASP A 73 5.45 -6.84 6.61
C ASP A 73 5.69 -7.31 8.05
N SER A 74 6.50 -6.59 8.85
CA SER A 74 6.70 -6.89 10.27
C SER A 74 5.38 -6.86 11.04
N VAL A 75 4.61 -5.78 10.92
CA VAL A 75 3.32 -5.65 11.64
C VAL A 75 2.32 -6.71 11.19
N LYS A 76 2.27 -7.00 9.88
CA LYS A 76 1.43 -8.06 9.32
C LYS A 76 1.80 -9.44 9.89
N ASN A 77 3.09 -9.76 9.98
CA ASN A 77 3.57 -11.05 10.49
C ASN A 77 3.25 -11.24 11.97
N ASP A 78 3.15 -10.14 12.73
CA ASP A 78 2.69 -10.14 14.12
C ASP A 78 1.16 -10.19 14.26
N GLY A 79 0.42 -10.34 13.15
CA GLY A 79 -1.05 -10.36 13.13
C GLY A 79 -1.70 -8.98 13.32
N GLY A 80 -0.91 -7.91 13.23
CA GLY A 80 -1.35 -6.53 13.38
C GLY A 80 -1.93 -5.92 12.09
N ARG A 81 -2.30 -4.64 12.19
CA ARG A 81 -2.84 -3.84 11.09
C ARG A 81 -2.21 -2.46 11.06
N VAL A 82 -1.82 -2.02 9.87
CA VAL A 82 -1.11 -0.77 9.62
C VAL A 82 -2.05 0.27 9.01
N PHE A 83 -2.00 1.47 9.54
CA PHE A 83 -2.65 2.64 8.96
C PHE A 83 -1.61 3.60 8.36
N VAL A 84 -1.57 3.69 7.03
CA VAL A 84 -0.67 4.60 6.31
C VAL A 84 -1.41 5.90 6.02
N HIS A 85 -0.85 7.02 6.47
CA HIS A 85 -1.45 8.33 6.25
C HIS A 85 -0.43 9.41 5.87
N CYS A 86 -0.94 10.47 5.26
CA CYS A 86 -0.24 11.73 5.10
C CYS A 86 -1.24 12.86 5.41
N GLN A 87 -0.98 14.10 5.00
CA GLN A 87 -1.91 15.21 5.26
C GLN A 87 -3.32 14.94 4.70
N ALA A 88 -3.45 14.75 3.38
CA ALA A 88 -4.74 14.61 2.70
C ALA A 88 -5.13 13.16 2.38
N GLY A 89 -4.17 12.23 2.48
CA GLY A 89 -4.38 10.85 2.02
C GLY A 89 -4.60 10.75 0.51
N ILE A 90 -3.89 11.56 -0.28
CA ILE A 90 -4.06 11.65 -1.74
C ILE A 90 -2.80 11.16 -2.47
N SER A 91 -1.63 11.69 -2.08
CA SER A 91 -0.36 11.48 -2.79
C SER A 91 0.59 10.59 -1.98
N ARG A 92 1.37 11.14 -1.04
CA ARG A 92 2.41 10.44 -0.25
C ARG A 92 2.01 9.07 0.32
N SER A 93 0.92 8.99 1.08
CA SER A 93 0.49 7.71 1.66
C SER A 93 -0.01 6.72 0.62
N ALA A 94 -0.65 7.20 -0.46
CA ALA A 94 -1.03 6.34 -1.57
C ALA A 94 0.21 5.78 -2.28
N THR A 95 1.24 6.61 -2.49
CA THR A 95 2.54 6.18 -3.06
C THR A 95 3.16 5.02 -2.28
N ILE A 96 3.18 5.09 -0.94
CA ILE A 96 3.69 3.98 -0.10
C ILE A 96 2.84 2.71 -0.30
N CYS A 97 1.51 2.82 -0.32
CA CYS A 97 0.65 1.66 -0.56
C CYS A 97 0.88 1.05 -1.95
N LEU A 98 1.08 1.87 -2.99
CA LEU A 98 1.37 1.38 -4.35
C LEU A 98 2.70 0.63 -4.41
N ALA A 99 3.76 1.19 -3.80
CA ALA A 99 5.06 0.53 -3.69
C ALA A 99 4.95 -0.81 -2.96
N TYR A 100 4.17 -0.86 -1.86
CA TYR A 100 3.88 -2.11 -1.15
C TYR A 100 3.28 -3.17 -2.08
N LEU A 101 2.19 -2.85 -2.76
CA LEU A 101 1.48 -3.79 -3.64
C LEU A 101 2.38 -4.30 -4.77
N MET A 102 3.14 -3.43 -5.43
CA MET A 102 4.07 -3.85 -6.49
C MET A 102 5.12 -4.83 -5.95
N ARG A 103 5.74 -4.55 -4.80
CA ARG A 103 6.77 -5.41 -4.22
C ARG A 103 6.21 -6.76 -3.77
N THR A 104 5.09 -6.77 -3.05
CA THR A 104 4.59 -8.00 -2.39
C THR A 104 3.70 -8.84 -3.28
N ASN A 105 2.95 -8.23 -4.20
CA ASN A 105 2.03 -8.94 -5.07
C ASN A 105 2.58 -9.13 -6.49
N ARG A 106 3.77 -8.58 -6.78
CA ARG A 106 4.42 -8.66 -8.10
C ARG A 106 3.52 -8.16 -9.24
N VAL A 107 2.71 -7.15 -8.95
CA VAL A 107 1.82 -6.48 -9.92
C VAL A 107 2.47 -5.23 -10.46
N LYS A 108 2.03 -4.80 -11.64
CA LYS A 108 2.48 -3.55 -12.25
C LYS A 108 1.90 -2.33 -11.54
N LEU A 109 2.49 -1.17 -11.80
CA LEU A 109 2.06 0.11 -11.24
C LEU A 109 0.62 0.46 -11.65
N ASP A 110 0.25 0.22 -12.91
CA ASP A 110 -1.10 0.48 -13.41
C ASP A 110 -2.14 -0.39 -12.70
N GLU A 111 -1.86 -1.69 -12.52
CA GLU A 111 -2.70 -2.63 -11.78
C GLU A 111 -2.84 -2.23 -10.31
N ALA A 112 -1.73 -1.91 -9.64
CA ALA A 112 -1.73 -1.44 -8.26
C ALA A 112 -2.50 -0.11 -8.12
N PHE A 113 -2.33 0.80 -9.09
CA PHE A 113 -3.00 2.10 -9.09
C PHE A 113 -4.51 1.95 -9.19
N GLU A 114 -4.99 1.18 -10.16
CA GLU A 114 -6.42 0.92 -10.33
C GLU A 114 -7.02 0.24 -9.09
N PHE A 115 -6.32 -0.72 -8.51
CA PHE A 115 -6.75 -1.42 -7.30
C PHE A 115 -6.98 -0.47 -6.11
N VAL A 116 -6.04 0.46 -5.87
CA VAL A 116 -6.17 1.45 -4.79
C VAL A 116 -7.19 2.53 -5.17
N LYS A 117 -7.25 2.95 -6.43
CA LYS A 117 -8.18 3.96 -6.95
C LYS A 117 -9.64 3.55 -6.78
N GLN A 118 -9.96 2.28 -7.00
CA GLN A 118 -11.31 1.73 -6.77
C GLN A 118 -11.76 1.82 -5.30
N ARG A 119 -10.82 1.71 -4.36
CA ARG A 119 -11.09 1.84 -2.91
C ARG A 119 -11.10 3.29 -2.45
N ARG A 120 -10.22 4.11 -3.03
CA ARG A 120 -10.09 5.54 -2.74
C ARG A 120 -9.94 6.33 -4.02
N SER A 121 -11.07 6.75 -4.57
CA SER A 121 -11.14 7.47 -5.86
C SER A 121 -10.37 8.78 -5.90
N ILE A 122 -10.01 9.36 -4.75
CA ILE A 122 -9.29 10.63 -4.69
C ILE A 122 -7.76 10.48 -4.75
N ILE A 123 -7.20 9.26 -4.78
CA ILE A 123 -5.74 9.12 -4.86
C ILE A 123 -5.22 9.79 -6.14
N SER A 124 -4.09 10.48 -5.99
CA SER A 124 -3.37 11.16 -7.04
C SER A 124 -1.97 11.48 -6.52
N PRO A 125 -1.04 10.51 -6.56
CA PRO A 125 0.39 10.78 -6.39
C PRO A 125 0.83 11.91 -7.31
N ASN A 126 1.68 12.81 -6.81
CA ASN A 126 2.24 13.84 -7.67
C ASN A 126 3.12 13.20 -8.78
N PHE A 127 3.35 13.94 -9.86
CA PHE A 127 4.04 13.42 -11.05
C PHE A 127 5.47 12.92 -10.76
N SER A 128 6.20 13.56 -9.84
CA SER A 128 7.54 13.11 -9.43
C SER A 128 7.47 11.75 -8.73
N PHE A 129 6.50 11.57 -7.84
CA PHE A 129 6.29 10.27 -7.17
C PHE A 129 5.83 9.19 -8.15
N MET A 130 5.05 9.54 -9.18
CA MET A 130 4.70 8.60 -10.23
C MET A 130 5.94 8.11 -11.00
N GLY A 131 6.87 9.02 -11.33
CA GLY A 131 8.15 8.66 -11.95
C GLY A 131 9.01 7.77 -11.04
N GLN A 132 9.05 8.07 -9.74
CA GLN A 132 9.75 7.25 -8.75
C GLN A 132 9.14 5.84 -8.61
N LEU A 133 7.80 5.73 -8.67
CA LEU A 133 7.11 4.43 -8.68
C LEU A 133 7.41 3.60 -9.93
N LEU A 134 7.46 4.22 -11.11
CA LEU A 134 7.85 3.55 -12.36
C LEU A 134 9.29 3.02 -12.28
N GLN A 135 10.21 3.80 -11.71
CA GLN A 135 11.56 3.34 -11.49
C GLN A 135 11.60 2.16 -10.51
N PHE A 136 10.82 2.21 -9.43
CA PHE A 136 10.74 1.12 -8.46
C PHE A 136 10.12 -0.16 -9.06
N GLU A 137 9.07 -0.04 -9.87
CA GLU A 137 8.47 -1.15 -10.62
C GLU A 137 9.54 -1.93 -11.40
N SER A 138 10.40 -1.22 -12.13
CA SER A 138 11.47 -1.84 -12.91
C SER A 138 12.48 -2.62 -12.06
N GLN A 139 12.68 -2.21 -10.81
CA GLN A 139 13.59 -2.88 -9.86
C GLN A 139 12.96 -4.13 -9.25
N VAL A 140 11.68 -4.08 -8.88
CA VAL A 140 11.01 -5.18 -8.17
C VAL A 140 10.40 -6.24 -9.08
N LEU A 141 10.14 -5.89 -10.35
CA LEU A 141 9.63 -6.82 -11.37
C LEU A 141 10.71 -7.29 -12.34
N ALA A 142 11.96 -6.87 -12.19
CA ALA A 142 13.07 -7.41 -12.96
C ALA A 142 13.11 -8.95 -12.78
N PRO A 143 13.22 -9.72 -13.87
CA PRO A 143 13.44 -11.16 -13.74
C PRO A 143 14.75 -11.35 -12.97
N ASN A 144 14.71 -12.16 -11.91
CA ASN A 144 15.93 -12.58 -11.24
C ASN A 144 16.78 -13.35 -12.26
N CYS A 145 17.76 -12.69 -12.87
CA CYS A 145 18.80 -13.33 -13.65
C CYS A 145 19.67 -14.15 -12.68
N SER A 146 19.17 -15.33 -12.32
CA SER A 146 20.01 -16.40 -11.79
C SER A 146 20.88 -16.84 -12.96
N ALA A 147 22.15 -16.46 -12.92
CA ALA A 147 23.12 -16.85 -13.93
C ALA A 147 23.36 -18.37 -13.87
N GLU A 148 22.66 -19.12 -14.70
CA GLU A 148 23.11 -20.43 -15.16
C GLU A 148 23.45 -20.28 -16.65
N ALA A 149 24.74 -20.23 -16.93
CA ALA A 149 25.28 -20.20 -18.29
C ALA A 149 25.06 -21.56 -18.96
N GLY A 150 24.06 -21.63 -19.85
CA GLY A 150 23.82 -22.73 -20.77
C GLY A 150 23.33 -22.20 -22.11
N SER A 151 24.17 -22.32 -23.13
CA SER A 151 24.00 -21.84 -24.52
C SER A 151 22.75 -22.40 -25.26
N PRO A 152 22.38 -21.82 -26.43
CA PRO A 152 20.99 -21.55 -26.81
C PRO A 152 20.35 -22.62 -27.71
N ALA A 153 19.03 -22.71 -27.64
CA ALA A 153 18.20 -23.27 -28.71
C ALA A 153 17.06 -22.30 -29.05
N MET A 154 17.07 -21.86 -30.30
CA MET A 154 16.02 -21.09 -30.98
C MET A 154 14.70 -21.85 -31.02
N SER A 155 13.59 -21.22 -30.65
CA SER A 155 12.30 -21.47 -31.30
C SER A 155 11.29 -20.33 -31.11
N VAL A 156 11.04 -19.66 -32.23
CA VAL A 156 9.74 -19.25 -32.80
C VAL A 156 8.77 -18.40 -31.98
N LEU A 157 8.44 -17.25 -32.59
CA LEU A 157 7.36 -16.31 -32.28
C LEU A 157 6.01 -17.01 -32.03
N ASP A 158 5.33 -16.62 -30.95
CA ASP A 158 3.87 -16.53 -30.95
C ASP A 158 3.43 -15.14 -30.47
N ARG A 159 2.64 -14.48 -31.31
CA ARG A 159 2.04 -13.17 -31.08
C ARG A 159 0.62 -13.41 -30.61
N GLY A 160 0.32 -12.94 -29.40
CA GLY A 160 -1.02 -12.49 -29.07
C GLY A 160 -1.78 -13.37 -28.08
N ALA A 161 -1.63 -13.04 -26.81
CA ALA A 161 -2.76 -12.98 -25.88
C ALA A 161 -2.39 -11.97 -24.80
N SER A 162 -3.06 -10.82 -24.78
CA SER A 162 -3.09 -9.96 -23.60
C SER A 162 -3.95 -10.69 -22.58
N THR A 163 -3.35 -11.62 -21.84
CA THR A 163 -4.02 -12.31 -20.74
C THR A 163 -4.14 -11.31 -19.62
N THR A 164 -5.29 -10.63 -19.53
CA THR A 164 -5.66 -9.85 -18.34
C THR A 164 -5.78 -10.85 -17.19
N THR A 165 -4.67 -11.10 -16.52
CA THR A 165 -4.64 -11.93 -15.32
C THR A 165 -5.29 -11.07 -14.24
N VAL A 166 -6.58 -11.29 -13.98
CA VAL A 166 -7.30 -10.59 -12.92
C VAL A 166 -6.69 -11.05 -11.60
N PHE A 167 -5.74 -10.26 -11.09
CA PHE A 167 -5.08 -10.55 -9.82
C PHE A 167 -6.08 -10.35 -8.69
N ASN A 168 -6.47 -11.44 -8.04
CA ASN A 168 -7.46 -11.41 -6.99
C ASN A 168 -6.78 -11.09 -5.65
N PHE A 169 -6.79 -9.82 -5.26
CA PHE A 169 -6.37 -9.45 -3.92
C PHE A 169 -7.35 -10.01 -2.89
N PRO A 170 -6.88 -10.62 -1.78
CA PRO A 170 -7.75 -11.05 -0.71
C PRO A 170 -8.47 -9.82 -0.12
N VAL A 171 -9.79 -9.79 -0.21
CA VAL A 171 -10.64 -8.74 0.38
C VAL A 171 -11.31 -9.33 1.61
N SER A 172 -11.31 -8.59 2.73
CA SER A 172 -12.11 -8.97 3.89
C SER A 172 -13.60 -8.86 3.54
N ILE A 173 -14.35 -9.96 3.60
CA ILE A 173 -15.81 -9.92 3.51
C ILE A 173 -16.34 -9.46 4.88
N PRO A 174 -17.16 -8.40 4.96
CA PRO A 174 -17.81 -8.05 6.22
C PRO A 174 -18.80 -9.15 6.59
N VAL A 175 -18.53 -9.88 7.68
CA VAL A 175 -19.50 -10.80 8.27
C VAL A 175 -20.52 -9.97 9.02
N HIS A 176 -21.65 -9.67 8.38
CA HIS A 176 -22.83 -9.19 9.09
C HIS A 176 -23.39 -10.32 9.94
N THR A 177 -23.07 -10.32 11.24
CA THR A 177 -23.80 -11.09 12.23
C THR A 177 -25.09 -10.36 12.56
N SER A 178 -26.15 -10.65 11.81
CA SER A 178 -27.51 -10.29 12.21
C SER A 178 -27.93 -11.21 13.37
N SER A 179 -27.72 -10.77 14.62
CA SER A 179 -28.49 -11.31 15.74
C SER A 179 -29.86 -10.62 15.77
N SER A 180 -30.83 -11.20 15.06
CA SER A 180 -32.25 -10.93 15.27
C SER A 180 -32.69 -11.70 16.52
N ALA A 181 -32.66 -11.03 17.68
CA ALA A 181 -33.37 -11.52 18.86
C ALA A 181 -34.84 -11.12 18.74
N LEU A 182 -35.69 -12.07 18.31
CA LEU A 182 -37.12 -12.00 18.54
C LEU A 182 -37.37 -12.26 20.03
N SER A 183 -38.01 -11.32 20.71
CA SER A 183 -38.62 -11.54 22.03
C SER A 183 -40.13 -11.67 21.84
N TYR A 184 -40.70 -12.66 22.53
CA TYR A 184 -42.11 -13.05 22.56
C TYR A 184 -43.00 -11.98 23.21
#